data_AF-A0A837CM08-F1
#
_entry.id   AF-A0A837CM08-F1
#
_cell.length_a   1.000
_cell.length_b   1.000
_cell.length_c   1.000
_cell.angle_alpha   90.00
_cell.angle_beta   90.00
_cell.angle_gamma   90.00
#
_symmetry.space_group_name_H-M   'P 1'
#
loop_
_entity.id
_entity.type
_entity.pdbx_description
1 polymer ?
#
loop_
_entity_poly.entity_id
_entity_poly.type
_entity_poly.pdbx_seq_one_letter_code
_entity_poly.pdbx_strand_id
1 'polypeptide(L)'
;MDRKSFRFVSLLLASLSLLTATPLAADEFRSPSLTALRVDWRAALDQLRTEINSHPRAADDFIFVPRRSVPRYDPRAMPALVQLNAISSQFFTGIARSSVPVLLPFDAGAYREAQRNGAPPSLSLSRYQADFNPVDMFDAGPAGYSASFSLEPGAGDGMPTRVFARPVEVQITGSALLYDIADPAGGKGEPVKPLAAHYPDLRRFIREGYVRYAFTRFGVAYVVSIQCLDSVAKPRRLACKEAYPVAERFLKALRVAGGQRMRPLMDVASDIVDRPSGRSADFSYRPSGDIIPNTGYRNKSGHPDVMAYAQIRFPLEKAPAFVRSQSYGRRDKNESPTAYPWRDNFCESRSFEVGQCGGGYGHQGEDIRAAECPPPGEGRAPCDPKQRAVVAVRDAIVIRASKDQAATLEINSRTEHMRFRYMHMNPQVMNADGVLNGRIVTEGEKIGVVSNYLDHPAGTSMHLHFDVQVFTRDGWIWVSPYVTLVSAYERLIRARGREVGPEIAGGPQPVAHALPEDVIKPDQREGSSSEEN
;
A
#
# COMPACT_ATOMS: atom_id res chain seq x y z
N MET A 1 49.68 66.55 0.06
CA MET A 1 48.55 67.50 0.15
C MET A 1 47.25 66.73 0.02
N ASP A 2 46.59 66.63 1.16
CA ASP A 2 45.16 66.57 1.43
C ASP A 2 44.09 66.30 0.34
N ARG A 3 43.11 65.51 0.81
CA ARG A 3 41.63 65.57 0.62
C ARG A 3 40.90 64.74 -0.45
N LYS A 4 40.27 63.67 0.08
CA LYS A 4 38.82 63.40 0.26
C LYS A 4 37.94 62.94 -0.92
N SER A 5 37.40 61.74 -0.68
CA SER A 5 35.99 61.30 -0.79
C SER A 5 35.36 61.13 -2.17
N PHE A 6 34.98 59.89 -2.50
CA PHE A 6 33.57 59.52 -2.75
C PHE A 6 33.30 58.08 -2.29
N ARG A 7 32.15 57.94 -1.64
CA ARG A 7 31.64 56.76 -0.92
C ARG A 7 31.00 55.73 -1.85
N PHE A 8 31.22 54.46 -1.51
CA PHE A 8 30.25 53.36 -1.34
C PHE A 8 28.95 53.36 -2.17
N VAL A 9 28.70 52.27 -2.90
CA VAL A 9 27.57 51.32 -2.76
C VAL A 9 27.69 50.28 -3.87
N SER A 10 27.78 48.99 -3.50
CA SER A 10 27.24 47.79 -4.19
C SER A 10 28.07 46.53 -3.92
N LEU A 11 27.98 46.01 -2.69
CA LEU A 11 28.33 44.63 -2.35
C LEU A 11 27.44 44.26 -1.17
N LEU A 12 26.26 43.68 -1.45
CA LEU A 12 25.43 42.88 -0.53
C LEU A 12 24.14 42.46 -1.27
N LEU A 13 24.21 41.37 -2.01
CA LEU A 13 23.06 40.55 -2.40
C LEU A 13 23.48 39.07 -2.29
N ALA A 14 23.86 38.71 -1.07
CA ALA A 14 24.01 37.33 -0.62
C ALA A 14 23.57 37.31 0.83
N SER A 15 22.25 37.41 1.03
CA SER A 15 21.66 37.37 2.35
C SER A 15 20.35 36.57 2.31
N LEU A 16 20.40 35.43 3.00
CA LEU A 16 19.28 34.76 3.66
C LEU A 16 18.19 34.14 2.76
N SER A 17 18.49 32.98 2.19
CA SER A 17 17.51 31.90 2.11
C SER A 17 17.53 31.10 3.41
N LEU A 18 17.21 31.75 4.53
CA LEU A 18 16.85 31.03 5.75
C LEU A 18 15.41 30.55 5.53
N LEU A 19 15.26 29.26 5.21
CA LEU A 19 14.01 28.54 5.41
C LEU A 19 13.62 28.75 6.87
N THR A 20 12.65 29.61 7.12
CA THR A 20 11.95 29.68 8.39
C THR A 20 11.20 28.36 8.53
N ALA A 21 11.86 27.36 9.10
CA ALA A 21 11.15 26.27 9.75
C ALA A 21 10.35 26.92 10.87
N THR A 22 9.08 27.22 10.61
CA THR A 22 8.14 27.59 11.67
C THR A 22 8.18 26.45 12.69
N PRO A 23 8.47 26.72 13.97
CA PRO A 23 8.36 25.68 14.99
C PRO A 23 6.93 25.13 14.91
N LEU A 24 6.82 23.82 14.67
CA LEU A 24 5.54 23.11 14.70
C LEU A 24 4.85 23.46 16.02
N ALA A 25 3.64 24.00 15.96
CA ALA A 25 2.83 24.06 17.16
C ALA A 25 2.58 22.61 17.61
N ALA A 26 2.75 22.35 18.90
CA ALA A 26 2.25 21.10 19.49
C ALA A 26 0.77 20.97 19.10
N ASP A 27 0.35 19.80 18.59
CA ASP A 27 -1.02 19.49 18.13
C ASP A 27 -1.38 19.83 16.65
N GLU A 28 -0.41 20.10 15.75
CA GLU A 28 -0.67 20.23 14.31
C GLU A 28 -0.52 18.90 13.55
N PHE A 29 -1.53 18.54 12.74
CA PHE A 29 -1.46 17.41 11.80
C PHE A 29 -1.19 17.90 10.39
N ARG A 30 -0.41 17.14 9.62
CA ARG A 30 -0.07 17.49 8.23
C ARG A 30 -0.49 16.40 7.25
N SER A 31 -0.83 16.79 6.02
CA SER A 31 -0.92 15.86 4.91
C SER A 31 0.48 15.55 4.37
N PRO A 32 0.71 14.36 3.77
CA PRO A 32 1.97 14.06 3.13
C PRO A 32 2.15 14.90 1.86
N SER A 33 3.40 15.20 1.50
CA SER A 33 3.72 15.67 0.15
C SER A 33 3.82 14.50 -0.81
N LEU A 34 3.37 14.71 -2.05
CA LEU A 34 3.47 13.72 -3.12
C LEU A 34 4.14 14.32 -4.36
N THR A 35 5.08 13.58 -4.92
CA THR A 35 5.77 13.93 -6.16
C THR A 35 5.08 13.30 -7.36
N ALA A 36 4.72 14.13 -8.36
CA ALA A 36 4.14 13.72 -9.62
C ALA A 36 5.22 13.52 -10.70
N LEU A 37 5.39 12.27 -11.13
CA LEU A 37 6.32 11.89 -12.18
C LEU A 37 5.82 12.28 -13.57
N ARG A 38 6.77 12.58 -14.47
CA ARG A 38 6.49 12.91 -15.87
C ARG A 38 6.57 11.68 -16.76
N VAL A 39 5.42 11.29 -17.30
CA VAL A 39 5.28 10.11 -18.16
C VAL A 39 5.77 10.38 -19.59
N ASP A 40 6.75 9.60 -20.05
CA ASP A 40 7.25 9.61 -21.43
C ASP A 40 6.48 8.63 -22.33
N TRP A 41 5.31 9.09 -22.79
CA TRP A 41 4.49 8.34 -23.74
C TRP A 41 5.15 8.15 -25.13
N ARG A 42 6.17 8.94 -25.48
CA ARG A 42 6.88 8.76 -26.76
C ARG A 42 7.73 7.49 -26.69
N ALA A 43 8.52 7.35 -25.64
CA ALA A 43 9.33 6.14 -25.41
C ALA A 43 8.46 4.87 -25.29
N ALA A 44 7.29 4.98 -24.63
CA ALA A 44 6.34 3.86 -24.55
C ALA A 44 5.79 3.44 -25.92
N LEU A 45 5.44 4.41 -26.78
CA LEU A 45 4.98 4.15 -28.15
C LEU A 45 6.08 3.57 -29.04
N ASP A 46 7.32 4.01 -28.89
CA ASP A 46 8.46 3.46 -29.63
C ASP A 46 8.73 2.00 -29.25
N GLN A 47 8.61 1.66 -27.96
CA GLN A 47 8.67 0.26 -27.51
C GLN A 47 7.48 -0.55 -28.06
N LEU A 48 6.25 -0.06 -27.93
CA LEU A 48 5.07 -0.75 -28.46
C LEU A 48 5.19 -1.02 -29.97
N ARG A 49 5.70 -0.05 -30.74
CA ARG A 49 5.95 -0.23 -32.18
C ARG A 49 6.91 -1.39 -32.44
N THR A 50 7.97 -1.50 -31.65
CA THR A 50 8.95 -2.58 -31.77
C THR A 50 8.31 -3.94 -31.45
N GLU A 51 7.52 -4.01 -30.38
CA GLU A 51 6.81 -5.23 -29.93
C GLU A 51 5.75 -5.70 -30.93
N ILE A 52 5.02 -4.78 -31.56
CA ILE A 52 4.02 -5.13 -32.58
C ILE A 52 4.69 -5.51 -33.90
N ASN A 53 5.75 -4.81 -34.31
CA ASN A 53 6.44 -5.10 -35.56
C ASN A 53 7.19 -6.45 -35.57
N SER A 54 7.44 -7.06 -34.41
CA SER A 54 7.93 -8.44 -34.35
C SER A 54 6.86 -9.48 -34.73
N HIS A 55 5.61 -9.06 -34.92
CA HIS A 55 4.45 -9.88 -35.29
C HIS A 55 3.78 -9.30 -36.55
N PRO A 56 4.29 -9.61 -37.77
CA PRO A 56 3.91 -8.91 -38.99
C PRO A 56 2.40 -8.88 -39.27
N ARG A 57 1.66 -9.95 -38.99
CA ARG A 57 0.20 -9.97 -39.23
C ARG A 57 -0.60 -9.14 -38.21
N ALA A 58 -0.04 -8.91 -37.02
CA ALA A 58 -0.62 -8.00 -36.06
C ALA A 58 -0.34 -6.54 -36.42
N ALA A 59 0.83 -6.25 -37.03
CA ALA A 59 1.25 -4.89 -37.34
C ALA A 59 0.27 -4.11 -38.25
N ASP A 60 -0.40 -4.80 -39.17
CA ASP A 60 -1.42 -4.23 -40.06
C ASP A 60 -2.62 -3.63 -39.30
N ASP A 61 -2.84 -4.05 -38.05
CA ASP A 61 -3.94 -3.57 -37.21
C ASP A 61 -3.59 -2.30 -36.41
N PHE A 62 -2.35 -1.82 -36.46
CA PHE A 62 -1.87 -0.72 -35.65
C PHE A 62 -1.49 0.52 -36.45
N ILE A 63 -1.95 1.69 -35.99
CA ILE A 63 -1.64 3.00 -36.59
C ILE A 63 -0.81 3.81 -35.60
N PHE A 64 0.49 3.90 -35.86
CA PHE A 64 1.44 4.63 -35.01
C PHE A 64 1.60 6.11 -35.37
N VAL A 65 0.94 6.59 -36.42
CA VAL A 65 0.95 8.01 -36.80
C VAL A 65 -0.01 8.78 -35.87
N PRO A 66 0.47 9.78 -35.10
CA PRO A 66 -0.40 10.56 -34.23
C PRO A 66 -1.43 11.37 -35.02
N ARG A 67 -2.67 11.42 -34.53
CA ARG A 67 -3.73 12.27 -35.12
C ARG A 67 -3.61 13.68 -34.57
N ARG A 68 -3.20 14.62 -35.43
CA ARG A 68 -3.05 16.05 -35.08
C ARG A 68 -4.35 16.85 -35.15
N SER A 69 -5.42 16.27 -35.71
CA SER A 69 -6.73 16.91 -35.84
C SER A 69 -7.55 16.95 -34.54
N VAL A 70 -7.10 16.26 -33.49
CA VAL A 70 -7.77 16.20 -32.18
C VAL A 70 -6.88 16.79 -31.09
N PRO A 71 -7.46 17.25 -29.95
CA PRO A 71 -6.68 17.74 -28.82
C PRO A 71 -5.63 16.74 -28.33
N ARG A 72 -4.49 17.23 -27.84
CA ARG A 72 -3.33 16.42 -27.42
C ARG A 72 -3.63 15.32 -26.40
N TYR A 73 -4.65 15.53 -25.56
CA TYR A 73 -5.07 14.60 -24.49
C TYR A 73 -6.36 13.85 -24.84
N ASP A 74 -6.89 14.00 -26.07
CA ASP A 74 -7.95 13.15 -26.58
C ASP A 74 -7.37 11.74 -26.81
N PRO A 75 -8.01 10.66 -26.34
CA PRO A 75 -7.52 9.30 -26.54
C PRO A 75 -7.19 8.99 -28.01
N ARG A 76 -7.96 9.55 -28.96
CA ARG A 76 -7.81 9.33 -30.40
C ARG A 76 -6.57 9.98 -30.98
N ALA A 77 -5.87 10.84 -30.25
CA ALA A 77 -4.62 11.45 -30.67
C ALA A 77 -3.53 10.38 -30.91
N MET A 78 -3.63 9.23 -30.24
CA MET A 78 -2.70 8.09 -30.35
C MET A 78 -3.45 6.80 -30.70
N PRO A 79 -3.79 6.57 -31.98
CA PRO A 79 -4.60 5.42 -32.40
C PRO A 79 -4.06 4.06 -31.96
N ALA A 80 -2.73 3.86 -32.00
CA ALA A 80 -2.09 2.63 -31.52
C ALA A 80 -2.44 2.27 -30.07
N LEU A 81 -2.56 3.25 -29.17
CA LEU A 81 -2.97 3.00 -27.78
C LEU A 81 -4.45 2.63 -27.68
N VAL A 82 -5.31 3.24 -28.51
CA VAL A 82 -6.74 2.89 -28.57
C VAL A 82 -6.89 1.45 -29.06
N GLN A 83 -6.14 1.05 -30.09
CA GLN A 83 -6.13 -0.30 -30.65
C GLN A 83 -5.59 -1.32 -29.63
N LEU A 84 -4.50 -0.99 -28.95
CA LEU A 84 -3.96 -1.82 -27.86
C LEU A 84 -4.97 -2.00 -26.73
N ASN A 85 -5.57 -0.92 -26.23
CA ASN A 85 -6.57 -0.97 -25.17
C ASN A 85 -7.82 -1.76 -25.58
N ALA A 86 -8.22 -1.73 -26.86
CA ALA A 86 -9.33 -2.55 -27.37
C ALA A 86 -9.02 -4.06 -27.31
N ILE A 87 -7.77 -4.46 -27.48
CA ILE A 87 -7.33 -5.85 -27.30
C ILE A 87 -7.28 -6.17 -25.80
N SER A 88 -6.55 -5.38 -25.04
CA SER A 88 -6.22 -5.67 -23.64
C SER A 88 -7.42 -5.56 -22.69
N SER A 89 -8.41 -4.73 -22.99
CA SER A 89 -9.62 -4.57 -22.15
C SER A 89 -10.49 -5.83 -22.06
N GLN A 90 -10.25 -6.84 -22.92
CA GLN A 90 -10.88 -8.15 -22.82
C GLN A 90 -10.42 -8.93 -21.57
N PHE A 91 -9.27 -8.59 -21.01
CA PHE A 91 -8.64 -9.29 -19.88
C PHE A 91 -8.34 -8.35 -18.70
N PHE A 92 -8.05 -7.09 -18.99
CA PHE A 92 -7.67 -6.07 -18.01
C PHE A 92 -8.73 -4.96 -18.00
N THR A 93 -9.81 -5.20 -17.28
CA THR A 93 -10.95 -4.28 -17.22
C THR A 93 -10.51 -2.88 -16.81
N GLY A 94 -10.78 -1.89 -17.66
CA GLY A 94 -10.45 -0.50 -17.37
C GLY A 94 -8.97 -0.13 -17.58
N ILE A 95 -8.17 -0.93 -18.28
CA ILE A 95 -6.75 -0.64 -18.55
C ILE A 95 -6.47 0.78 -19.10
N ALA A 96 -7.40 1.35 -19.87
CA ALA A 96 -7.31 2.71 -20.40
C ALA A 96 -7.44 3.81 -19.33
N ARG A 97 -7.86 3.49 -18.09
CA ARG A 97 -7.92 4.43 -16.97
C ARG A 97 -6.54 4.76 -16.40
N SER A 98 -5.53 3.93 -16.66
CA SER A 98 -4.15 4.20 -16.23
C SER A 98 -3.58 5.40 -16.99
N SER A 99 -3.09 6.40 -16.25
CA SER A 99 -2.35 7.53 -16.83
C SER A 99 -0.90 7.20 -17.19
N VAL A 100 -0.42 6.02 -16.79
CA VAL A 100 0.93 5.51 -17.05
C VAL A 100 0.89 4.34 -18.05
N PRO A 101 1.94 4.10 -18.84
CA PRO A 101 2.06 2.89 -19.64
C PRO A 101 1.92 1.67 -18.75
N VAL A 102 0.95 0.81 -19.05
CA VAL A 102 0.73 -0.41 -18.29
C VAL A 102 1.72 -1.45 -18.81
N LEU A 103 2.54 -1.99 -17.90
CA LEU A 103 3.55 -3.02 -18.20
C LEU A 103 3.07 -4.34 -17.61
N LEU A 104 2.73 -5.33 -18.43
CA LEU A 104 2.25 -6.63 -17.98
C LEU A 104 2.97 -7.74 -18.74
N PRO A 105 3.03 -8.98 -18.21
CA PRO A 105 3.43 -10.14 -18.99
C PRO A 105 2.30 -10.48 -19.96
N PHE A 106 2.13 -9.68 -21.01
CA PHE A 106 1.10 -9.92 -22.03
C PHE A 106 1.60 -9.48 -23.41
N ASP A 107 1.80 -10.45 -24.29
CA ASP A 107 2.21 -10.20 -25.68
C ASP A 107 0.98 -9.98 -26.57
N ALA A 108 0.54 -8.72 -26.65
CA ALA A 108 -0.61 -8.32 -27.46
C ALA A 108 -0.39 -8.59 -28.96
N GLY A 109 0.86 -8.51 -29.45
CA GLY A 109 1.21 -8.78 -30.84
C GLY A 109 1.03 -10.26 -31.18
N ALA A 110 1.61 -11.15 -30.37
CA ALA A 110 1.46 -12.59 -30.51
C ALA A 110 -0.01 -13.04 -30.39
N TYR A 111 -0.74 -12.48 -29.42
CA TYR A 111 -2.17 -12.75 -29.24
C TYR A 111 -2.96 -12.37 -30.50
N ARG A 112 -2.72 -11.16 -31.02
CA ARG A 112 -3.46 -10.64 -32.18
C ARG A 112 -3.13 -11.38 -33.47
N GLU A 113 -1.86 -11.70 -33.69
CA GLU A 113 -1.44 -12.51 -34.83
C GLU A 113 -2.07 -13.91 -34.79
N ALA A 114 -2.14 -14.54 -33.61
CA ALA A 114 -2.82 -15.82 -33.46
C ALA A 114 -4.32 -15.72 -33.75
N GLN A 115 -5.00 -14.66 -33.30
CA GLN A 115 -6.40 -14.40 -33.67
C GLN A 115 -6.56 -14.28 -35.20
N ARG A 116 -5.69 -13.54 -35.87
CA ARG A 116 -5.68 -13.40 -37.34
C ARG A 116 -5.45 -14.73 -38.05
N ASN A 117 -4.72 -15.65 -37.41
CA ASN A 117 -4.44 -16.99 -37.92
C ASN A 117 -5.56 -18.01 -37.60
N GLY A 118 -6.67 -17.57 -37.01
CA GLY A 118 -7.79 -18.44 -36.66
C GLY A 118 -7.50 -19.36 -35.47
N ALA A 119 -6.65 -18.93 -34.53
CA ALA A 119 -6.40 -19.68 -33.30
C ALA A 119 -7.73 -20.01 -32.59
N PRO A 120 -7.89 -21.26 -32.11
CA PRO A 120 -9.14 -21.69 -31.51
C PRO A 120 -9.40 -20.91 -30.21
N PRO A 121 -10.68 -20.62 -29.87
CA PRO A 121 -11.04 -19.96 -28.62
C PRO A 121 -10.57 -20.73 -27.36
N SER A 122 -10.29 -22.03 -27.48
CA SER A 122 -9.80 -22.89 -26.39
C SER A 122 -8.33 -22.68 -26.05
N LEU A 123 -7.59 -21.87 -26.82
CA LEU A 123 -6.19 -21.62 -26.53
C LEU A 123 -6.05 -20.78 -25.25
N SER A 124 -5.31 -21.29 -24.27
CA SER A 124 -5.13 -20.60 -22.99
C SER A 124 -4.45 -19.24 -23.17
N LEU A 125 -4.97 -18.22 -22.47
CA LEU A 125 -4.36 -16.89 -22.41
C LEU A 125 -2.93 -16.93 -21.85
N SER A 126 -2.64 -17.90 -20.96
CA SER A 126 -1.32 -18.05 -20.32
C SER A 126 -0.17 -18.17 -21.32
N ARG A 127 -0.41 -18.71 -22.52
CA ARG A 127 0.57 -18.78 -23.60
C ARG A 127 1.07 -17.40 -24.04
N TYR A 128 0.19 -16.40 -24.00
CA TYR A 128 0.51 -15.01 -24.32
C TYR A 128 0.96 -14.23 -23.08
N GLN A 129 0.95 -14.89 -21.91
CA GLN A 129 1.35 -14.31 -20.64
C GLN A 129 2.59 -14.98 -20.04
N ALA A 130 3.48 -15.51 -20.89
CA ALA A 130 4.71 -16.17 -20.45
C ALA A 130 4.46 -17.28 -19.40
N ASP A 131 3.38 -18.03 -19.57
CA ASP A 131 2.88 -19.13 -18.72
C ASP A 131 2.33 -18.71 -17.36
N PHE A 132 2.26 -17.41 -17.07
CA PHE A 132 1.47 -16.92 -15.94
C PHE A 132 -0.01 -17.19 -16.19
N ASN A 133 -0.74 -17.49 -15.11
CA ASN A 133 -2.20 -17.62 -15.16
C ASN A 133 -2.83 -16.30 -15.64
N PRO A 134 -4.09 -16.35 -16.12
CA PRO A 134 -4.90 -15.14 -16.27
C PRO A 134 -4.83 -14.27 -15.02
N VAL A 135 -4.94 -12.96 -15.22
CA VAL A 135 -4.75 -11.97 -14.15
C VAL A 135 -5.69 -12.23 -12.97
N ASP A 136 -5.13 -12.27 -11.75
CA ASP A 136 -5.88 -12.56 -10.52
C ASP A 136 -6.61 -11.31 -10.01
N MET A 137 -5.98 -10.15 -10.19
CA MET A 137 -6.51 -8.81 -9.90
C MET A 137 -5.87 -7.79 -10.84
N PHE A 138 -6.66 -6.86 -11.37
CA PHE A 138 -6.18 -5.69 -12.09
C PHE A 138 -7.04 -4.48 -11.72
N ASP A 139 -6.40 -3.39 -11.31
CA ASP A 139 -7.04 -2.09 -11.23
C ASP A 139 -6.18 -1.00 -11.85
N ALA A 140 -6.83 -0.03 -12.48
CA ALA A 140 -6.19 1.11 -13.11
C ALA A 140 -7.00 2.38 -12.87
N GLY A 141 -6.27 3.46 -12.63
CA GLY A 141 -6.80 4.77 -12.32
C GLY A 141 -5.81 5.89 -12.61
N PRO A 142 -6.15 7.14 -12.25
CA PRO A 142 -5.39 8.30 -12.68
C PRO A 142 -3.99 8.45 -12.06
N ALA A 143 -3.64 7.74 -10.98
CA ALA A 143 -2.28 7.71 -10.45
C ALA A 143 -1.43 6.63 -11.14
N GLY A 144 -2.06 5.53 -11.55
CA GLY A 144 -1.36 4.39 -12.13
C GLY A 144 -2.22 3.13 -12.18
N TYR A 145 -1.61 1.97 -11.91
CA TYR A 145 -2.30 0.69 -11.87
C TYR A 145 -1.62 -0.29 -10.89
N SER A 146 -2.38 -1.29 -10.48
CA SER A 146 -1.91 -2.47 -9.74
C SER A 146 -2.43 -3.73 -10.42
N ALA A 147 -1.61 -4.79 -10.44
CA ALA A 147 -2.01 -6.08 -10.96
C ALA A 147 -1.35 -7.22 -10.18
N SER A 148 -2.00 -8.38 -10.12
CA SER A 148 -1.43 -9.62 -9.61
C SER A 148 -1.63 -10.79 -10.59
N PHE A 149 -0.62 -11.65 -10.65
CA PHE A 149 -0.58 -12.84 -11.48
C PHE A 149 -0.02 -14.01 -10.68
N SER A 150 -0.38 -15.23 -11.05
CA SER A 150 0.12 -16.44 -10.40
C SER A 150 0.90 -17.31 -11.38
N LEU A 151 2.00 -17.90 -10.93
CA LEU A 151 2.77 -18.90 -11.68
C LEU A 151 2.72 -20.27 -10.99
N GLU A 152 2.06 -21.22 -11.64
CA GLU A 152 1.92 -22.60 -11.18
C GLU A 152 3.28 -23.29 -10.95
N PRO A 153 3.40 -24.21 -9.97
CA PRO A 153 4.56 -25.10 -9.86
C PRO A 153 4.81 -25.84 -11.17
N GLY A 154 6.07 -25.86 -11.63
CA GLY A 154 6.45 -26.51 -12.90
C GLY A 154 6.09 -25.75 -14.18
N ALA A 155 5.34 -24.64 -14.11
CA ALA A 155 5.10 -23.80 -15.28
C ALA A 155 6.34 -22.97 -15.66
N GLY A 156 6.49 -22.73 -16.96
CA GLY A 156 7.55 -21.93 -17.55
C GLY A 156 8.78 -22.75 -17.96
N ASP A 157 9.05 -22.81 -19.26
CA ASP A 157 10.23 -23.48 -19.79
C ASP A 157 11.52 -22.91 -19.18
N GLY A 158 12.41 -23.82 -18.74
CA GLY A 158 13.70 -23.48 -18.13
C GLY A 158 13.61 -22.96 -16.68
N MET A 159 12.44 -22.98 -16.05
CA MET A 159 12.31 -22.61 -14.65
C MET A 159 12.93 -23.66 -13.71
N PRO A 160 13.68 -23.25 -12.67
CA PRO A 160 14.15 -24.17 -11.65
C PRO A 160 12.99 -24.89 -10.94
N THR A 161 13.24 -26.12 -10.52
CA THR A 161 12.32 -26.84 -9.64
C THR A 161 12.20 -26.09 -8.31
N ARG A 162 11.00 -26.09 -7.73
CA ARG A 162 10.67 -25.44 -6.46
C ARG A 162 10.24 -26.48 -5.44
N VAL A 163 10.65 -26.29 -4.19
CA VAL A 163 10.12 -27.00 -3.02
C VAL A 163 8.74 -26.44 -2.70
N PHE A 164 8.55 -25.12 -2.81
CA PHE A 164 7.26 -24.49 -2.61
C PHE A 164 6.19 -25.05 -3.57
N ALA A 165 5.09 -25.55 -3.02
CA ALA A 165 4.14 -26.40 -3.73
C ALA A 165 2.90 -25.65 -4.27
N ARG A 166 2.78 -24.34 -4.00
CA ARG A 166 1.64 -23.52 -4.43
C ARG A 166 2.05 -22.56 -5.56
N PRO A 167 1.07 -22.00 -6.30
CA PRO A 167 1.35 -20.92 -7.24
C PRO A 167 2.07 -19.77 -6.55
N VAL A 168 3.04 -19.17 -7.24
CA VAL A 168 3.74 -17.98 -6.76
C VAL A 168 3.02 -16.76 -7.30
N GLU A 169 2.43 -15.98 -6.41
CA GLU A 169 1.80 -14.71 -6.74
C GLU A 169 2.87 -13.63 -6.97
N VAL A 170 2.75 -12.92 -8.08
CA VAL A 170 3.59 -11.79 -8.46
C VAL A 170 2.70 -10.57 -8.60
N GLN A 171 2.99 -9.55 -7.82
CA GLN A 171 2.30 -8.26 -7.87
C GLN A 171 3.16 -7.26 -8.65
N ILE A 172 2.51 -6.40 -9.44
CA ILE A 172 3.15 -5.25 -10.06
C ILE A 172 2.28 -4.01 -9.85
N THR A 173 2.91 -2.91 -9.46
CA THR A 173 2.27 -1.60 -9.42
C THR A 173 3.15 -0.61 -10.19
N GLY A 174 2.53 0.16 -11.08
CA GLY A 174 3.15 1.31 -11.73
C GLY A 174 2.43 2.58 -11.28
N SER A 175 3.17 3.57 -10.79
CA SER A 175 2.58 4.84 -10.32
C SER A 175 3.36 6.06 -10.80
N ALA A 176 2.63 7.05 -11.29
CA ALA A 176 3.16 8.39 -11.54
C ALA A 176 3.04 9.31 -10.32
N LEU A 177 2.51 8.83 -9.19
CA LEU A 177 2.39 9.59 -7.96
C LEU A 177 3.08 8.84 -6.82
N LEU A 178 4.03 9.51 -6.17
CA LEU A 178 4.86 8.93 -5.11
C LEU A 178 4.68 9.71 -3.82
N TYR A 179 4.56 9.02 -2.70
CA TYR A 179 4.56 9.67 -1.38
C TYR A 179 5.99 9.94 -0.94
N ASP A 180 6.23 11.19 -0.52
CA ASP A 180 7.51 11.63 0.00
C ASP A 180 7.51 11.43 1.52
N ILE A 181 7.90 10.23 1.94
CA ILE A 181 7.98 9.85 3.36
C ILE A 181 9.43 9.80 3.84
N ALA A 182 9.64 10.01 5.14
CA ALA A 182 10.93 9.79 5.77
C ALA A 182 11.18 8.28 5.85
N ASP A 183 12.01 7.76 4.94
CA ASP A 183 12.31 6.34 4.86
C ASP A 183 13.81 6.08 4.82
N PRO A 184 14.44 5.75 5.96
CA PRO A 184 15.88 5.49 6.02
C PRO A 184 16.35 4.29 5.19
N ALA A 185 15.44 3.37 4.84
CA ALA A 185 15.72 2.23 3.97
C ALA A 185 15.50 2.55 2.47
N GLY A 186 14.89 3.70 2.18
CA GLY A 186 14.51 4.12 0.83
C GLY A 186 15.68 4.19 -0.14
N GLY A 187 15.47 3.71 -1.36
CA GLY A 187 16.44 3.76 -2.47
C GLY A 187 17.58 2.74 -2.39
N LYS A 188 17.62 1.90 -1.34
CA LYS A 188 18.64 0.84 -1.20
C LYS A 188 18.26 -0.42 -1.99
N GLY A 189 19.25 -1.26 -2.31
CA GLY A 189 19.02 -2.54 -2.99
C GLY A 189 20.17 -2.94 -3.90
N GLU A 190 20.17 -4.21 -4.30
CA GLU A 190 21.20 -4.79 -5.14
C GLU A 190 20.85 -4.61 -6.64
N PRO A 191 21.79 -4.22 -7.50
CA PRO A 191 21.55 -4.15 -8.93
C PRO A 191 21.34 -5.55 -9.52
N VAL A 192 20.37 -5.69 -10.41
CA VAL A 192 20.07 -6.97 -11.09
C VAL A 192 20.80 -7.02 -12.43
N LYS A 193 22.08 -7.38 -12.40
CA LYS A 193 22.99 -7.36 -13.58
C LYS A 193 22.40 -8.00 -14.85
N PRO A 194 21.75 -9.18 -14.81
CA PRO A 194 21.20 -9.81 -16.03
C PRO A 194 20.13 -8.98 -16.74
N LEU A 195 19.51 -8.02 -16.05
CA LEU A 195 18.42 -7.19 -16.58
C LEU A 195 18.81 -5.72 -16.79
N ALA A 196 20.05 -5.34 -16.47
CA ALA A 196 20.51 -3.95 -16.51
C ALA A 196 20.42 -3.31 -17.91
N ALA A 197 20.49 -4.10 -18.99
CA ALA A 197 20.32 -3.61 -20.35
C ALA A 197 18.89 -3.10 -20.64
N HIS A 198 17.89 -3.69 -19.98
CA HIS A 198 16.48 -3.32 -20.14
C HIS A 198 16.03 -2.32 -19.06
N TYR A 199 16.55 -2.51 -17.85
CA TYR A 199 16.21 -1.72 -16.65
C TYR A 199 17.50 -1.30 -15.92
N PRO A 200 18.15 -0.20 -16.34
CA PRO A 200 19.46 0.19 -15.81
C PRO A 200 19.48 0.51 -14.31
N ASP A 201 18.35 1.00 -13.77
CA ASP A 201 18.19 1.37 -12.37
C ASP A 201 17.45 0.31 -11.53
N LEU A 202 17.27 -0.91 -12.08
CA LEU A 202 16.58 -1.99 -11.40
C LEU A 202 17.33 -2.45 -10.15
N ARG A 203 16.64 -2.36 -9.01
CA ARG A 203 17.13 -2.79 -7.70
C ARG A 203 16.27 -3.91 -7.16
N ARG A 204 16.92 -4.96 -6.65
CA ARG A 204 16.32 -6.04 -5.87
C ARG A 204 16.61 -5.84 -4.38
N PHE A 205 15.61 -5.98 -3.54
CA PHE A 205 15.76 -5.97 -2.08
C PHE A 205 14.63 -6.75 -1.42
N ILE A 206 14.84 -7.18 -0.17
CA ILE A 206 13.80 -7.80 0.65
C ILE A 206 13.34 -6.78 1.68
N ARG A 207 12.03 -6.56 1.76
CA ARG A 207 11.43 -5.61 2.68
C ARG A 207 9.97 -5.96 2.96
N GLU A 208 9.61 -5.96 4.24
CA GLU A 208 8.23 -6.09 4.73
C GLU A 208 7.58 -7.42 4.32
N GLY A 209 8.38 -8.49 4.28
CA GLY A 209 7.93 -9.83 3.86
C GLY A 209 7.80 -10.01 2.34
N TYR A 210 8.42 -9.12 1.54
CA TYR A 210 8.42 -9.23 0.08
C TYR A 210 9.84 -9.11 -0.46
N VAL A 211 10.19 -9.92 -1.46
CA VAL A 211 11.23 -9.53 -2.40
C VAL A 211 10.62 -8.55 -3.39
N ARG A 212 11.29 -7.41 -3.59
CA ARG A 212 10.85 -6.33 -4.46
C ARG A 212 11.91 -6.02 -5.50
N TYR A 213 11.43 -5.68 -6.69
CA TYR A 213 12.19 -5.29 -7.85
C TYR A 213 11.66 -3.93 -8.30
N ALA A 214 12.37 -2.87 -7.89
CA ALA A 214 11.98 -1.49 -8.17
C ALA A 214 12.81 -0.91 -9.32
N PHE A 215 12.16 -0.26 -10.29
CA PHE A 215 12.81 0.31 -11.47
C PHE A 215 12.02 1.47 -12.05
N THR A 216 12.69 2.28 -12.88
CA THR A 216 12.05 3.35 -13.65
C THR A 216 11.89 2.93 -15.10
N ARG A 217 10.71 3.15 -15.67
CA ARG A 217 10.49 3.01 -17.13
C ARG A 217 9.58 4.12 -17.62
N PHE A 218 9.89 4.72 -18.77
CA PHE A 218 9.09 5.82 -19.33
C PHE A 218 8.87 7.00 -18.35
N GLY A 219 9.84 7.27 -17.48
CA GLY A 219 9.73 8.31 -16.45
C GLY A 219 8.80 7.98 -15.27
N VAL A 220 8.33 6.73 -15.14
CA VAL A 220 7.40 6.25 -14.12
C VAL A 220 8.07 5.20 -13.23
N ALA A 221 7.70 5.15 -11.96
CA ALA A 221 8.18 4.13 -11.02
C ALA A 221 7.31 2.86 -11.12
N TYR A 222 7.97 1.70 -11.22
CA TYR A 222 7.34 0.40 -11.19
C TYR A 222 8.00 -0.45 -10.12
N VAL A 223 7.19 -1.24 -9.43
CA VAL A 223 7.67 -2.22 -8.46
C VAL A 223 6.97 -3.54 -8.71
N VAL A 224 7.78 -4.59 -8.90
CA VAL A 224 7.34 -5.98 -8.89
C VAL A 224 7.64 -6.56 -7.52
N SER A 225 6.66 -7.19 -6.87
CA SER A 225 6.80 -7.75 -5.53
C SER A 225 6.25 -9.17 -5.43
N ILE A 226 6.95 -10.02 -4.70
CA ILE A 226 6.53 -11.40 -4.38
C ILE A 226 6.65 -11.58 -2.88
N GLN A 227 5.56 -12.01 -2.23
CA GLN A 227 5.57 -12.30 -0.80
C GLN A 227 6.44 -13.53 -0.54
N CYS A 228 7.44 -13.40 0.31
CA CYS A 228 8.37 -14.48 0.61
C CYS A 228 9.02 -14.29 1.97
N LEU A 229 9.58 -15.36 2.52
CA LEU A 229 10.44 -15.28 3.70
C LEU A 229 11.90 -15.50 3.30
N ASP A 230 12.81 -14.69 3.82
CA ASP A 230 14.24 -14.92 3.65
C ASP A 230 14.71 -16.07 4.55
N SER A 231 14.39 -17.29 4.12
CA SER A 231 14.66 -18.52 4.87
C SER A 231 14.99 -19.68 3.95
N VAL A 232 15.22 -20.85 4.55
CA VAL A 232 15.25 -22.12 3.81
C VAL A 232 13.89 -22.40 3.16
N ALA A 233 13.93 -23.01 1.98
CA ALA A 233 12.77 -23.41 1.19
C ALA A 233 11.91 -24.45 1.93
N LYS A 234 10.58 -24.30 1.89
CA LYS A 234 9.63 -25.23 2.50
C LYS A 234 8.39 -25.39 1.61
N PRO A 235 7.70 -26.56 1.61
CA PRO A 235 6.54 -26.77 0.74
C PRO A 235 5.40 -25.77 0.93
N ARG A 236 5.17 -25.33 2.18
CA ARG A 236 4.08 -24.41 2.56
C ARG A 236 4.55 -22.97 2.85
N ARG A 237 5.78 -22.62 2.47
CA ARG A 237 6.33 -21.27 2.65
C ARG A 237 7.38 -20.95 1.60
N LEU A 238 7.10 -19.95 0.76
CA LEU A 238 7.99 -19.54 -0.31
C LEU A 238 9.25 -18.87 0.27
N ALA A 239 10.42 -19.43 -0.04
CA ALA A 239 11.69 -18.77 0.25
C ALA A 239 11.98 -17.68 -0.79
N CYS A 240 12.54 -16.54 -0.38
CA CYS A 240 12.84 -15.45 -1.33
C CYS A 240 13.80 -15.89 -2.45
N LYS A 241 14.73 -16.81 -2.16
CA LYS A 241 15.60 -17.41 -3.19
C LYS A 241 14.85 -18.17 -4.29
N GLU A 242 13.73 -18.81 -3.96
CA GLU A 242 12.85 -19.48 -4.94
C GLU A 242 11.98 -18.49 -5.72
N ALA A 243 11.73 -17.30 -5.15
CA ALA A 243 10.98 -16.23 -5.81
C ALA A 243 11.81 -15.49 -6.88
N TYR A 244 13.14 -15.45 -6.76
CA TYR A 244 13.99 -14.67 -7.69
C TYR A 244 13.83 -15.08 -9.17
N PRO A 245 13.88 -16.38 -9.53
CA PRO A 245 13.70 -16.78 -10.94
C PRO A 245 12.30 -16.45 -11.46
N VAL A 246 11.28 -16.50 -10.60
CA VAL A 246 9.89 -16.15 -10.96
C VAL A 246 9.79 -14.66 -11.27
N ALA A 247 10.34 -13.80 -10.40
CA ALA A 247 10.37 -12.36 -10.61
C ALA A 247 11.16 -11.99 -11.88
N GLU A 248 12.31 -12.62 -12.12
CA GLU A 248 13.11 -12.37 -13.31
C GLU A 248 12.39 -12.80 -14.60
N ARG A 249 11.66 -13.93 -14.59
CA ARG A 249 10.80 -14.33 -15.70
C ARG A 249 9.73 -13.27 -15.96
N PHE A 250 9.04 -12.83 -14.91
CA PHE A 250 8.00 -11.81 -14.98
C PHE A 250 8.54 -10.50 -15.59
N LEU A 251 9.67 -10.00 -15.09
CA LEU A 251 10.32 -8.77 -15.57
C LEU A 251 10.75 -8.84 -17.03
N LYS A 252 11.22 -10.00 -17.50
CA LYS A 252 11.58 -10.24 -18.92
C LYS A 252 10.35 -10.29 -19.82
N ALA A 253 9.21 -10.71 -19.29
CA ALA A 253 7.95 -10.82 -20.01
C ALA A 253 7.18 -9.49 -20.12
N LEU A 254 7.58 -8.45 -19.37
CA LEU A 254 6.88 -7.16 -19.40
C LEU A 254 6.88 -6.52 -20.80
N ARG A 255 5.68 -6.25 -21.30
CA ARG A 255 5.39 -5.56 -22.56
C ARG A 255 4.47 -4.37 -22.31
N VAL A 256 4.40 -3.44 -23.26
CA VAL A 256 3.41 -2.35 -23.19
C VAL A 256 2.03 -2.95 -23.47
N ALA A 257 1.24 -3.13 -22.41
CA ALA A 257 -0.07 -3.79 -22.48
C ALA A 257 -1.23 -2.80 -22.59
N GLY A 258 -1.03 -1.51 -22.26
CA GLY A 258 -2.07 -0.51 -22.41
C GLY A 258 -1.81 0.79 -21.67
N GLY A 259 -2.90 1.44 -21.27
CA GLY A 259 -2.91 2.75 -20.62
C GLY A 259 -3.24 3.88 -21.59
N GLN A 260 -3.36 5.09 -21.08
CA GLN A 260 -3.76 6.24 -21.87
C GLN A 260 -2.97 7.50 -21.52
N ARG A 261 -2.62 8.26 -22.55
CA ARG A 261 -2.06 9.60 -22.36
C ARG A 261 -3.13 10.54 -21.79
N MET A 262 -2.97 10.89 -20.51
CA MET A 262 -3.84 11.84 -19.81
C MET A 262 -3.15 13.17 -19.54
N ARG A 263 -3.91 14.13 -19.00
CA ARG A 263 -3.33 15.37 -18.44
C ARG A 263 -2.34 14.99 -17.35
N PRO A 264 -1.11 15.56 -17.35
CA PRO A 264 -0.12 15.25 -16.33
C PRO A 264 -0.65 15.49 -14.91
N LEU A 265 -0.17 14.69 -13.97
CA LEU A 265 -0.36 14.95 -12.54
C LEU A 265 0.46 16.16 -12.12
N MET A 266 0.14 16.68 -10.94
CA MET A 266 0.82 17.79 -10.28
C MET A 266 1.31 17.33 -8.92
N ASP A 267 2.43 17.90 -8.47
CA ASP A 267 2.90 17.67 -7.11
C ASP A 267 1.83 18.14 -6.13
N VAL A 268 1.68 17.39 -5.03
CA VAL A 268 0.78 17.73 -3.93
C VAL A 268 1.66 18.21 -2.80
N ALA A 269 1.51 19.48 -2.41
CA ALA A 269 2.23 20.02 -1.27
C ALA A 269 1.63 19.50 0.05
N SER A 270 2.49 19.28 1.04
CA SER A 270 2.05 19.05 2.41
C SER A 270 1.33 20.30 2.94
N ASP A 271 0.17 20.10 3.56
CA ASP A 271 -0.65 21.16 4.13
C ASP A 271 -1.10 20.80 5.55
N ILE A 272 -1.54 21.79 6.32
CA ILE A 272 -2.15 21.56 7.63
C ILE A 272 -3.51 20.92 7.42
N VAL A 273 -3.78 19.85 8.17
CA VAL A 273 -5.07 19.15 8.08
C VAL A 273 -6.13 19.92 8.88
N ASP A 274 -7.25 20.20 8.21
CA ASP A 274 -8.41 20.80 8.84
C ASP A 274 -8.99 19.88 9.92
N ARG A 275 -9.19 20.45 11.12
CA ARG A 275 -9.73 19.76 12.29
C ARG A 275 -10.95 20.52 12.82
N PRO A 276 -11.91 19.84 13.48
CA PRO A 276 -13.03 20.52 14.11
C PRO A 276 -12.56 21.62 15.07
N SER A 277 -13.29 22.73 15.13
CA SER A 277 -12.95 23.85 16.03
C SER A 277 -13.36 23.59 17.48
N GLY A 278 -14.54 22.98 17.69
CA GLY A 278 -15.04 22.62 19.02
C GLY A 278 -14.21 21.50 19.64
N ARG A 279 -13.88 21.60 20.92
CA ARG A 279 -13.15 20.55 21.66
C ARG A 279 -14.12 19.54 22.27
N SER A 280 -13.76 18.27 22.21
CA SER A 280 -14.46 17.20 22.93
C SER A 280 -14.14 17.27 24.42
N ALA A 281 -15.14 17.06 25.26
CA ALA A 281 -14.94 16.94 26.71
C ALA A 281 -14.31 15.59 27.09
N ASP A 282 -14.55 14.55 26.28
CA ASP A 282 -14.21 13.16 26.60
C ASP A 282 -13.01 12.65 25.80
N PHE A 283 -12.95 12.97 24.49
CA PHE A 283 -11.95 12.40 23.61
C PHE A 283 -10.57 12.98 23.88
N SER A 284 -9.67 12.12 24.35
CA SER A 284 -8.25 12.41 24.48
C SER A 284 -7.40 11.30 23.88
N TYR A 285 -6.18 11.64 23.49
CA TYR A 285 -5.21 10.73 22.88
C TYR A 285 -3.80 11.13 23.28
N ARG A 286 -2.86 10.19 23.23
CA ARG A 286 -1.43 10.45 23.42
C ARG A 286 -0.74 10.74 22.08
N PRO A 287 0.41 11.44 22.06
CA PRO A 287 1.13 11.75 20.81
C PRO A 287 1.48 10.48 20.03
N SER A 288 1.62 10.60 18.70
CA SER A 288 2.12 9.49 17.88
C SER A 288 3.53 9.06 18.33
N GLY A 289 3.78 7.76 18.30
CA GLY A 289 5.00 7.14 18.79
C GLY A 289 5.05 6.93 20.31
N ASP A 290 4.09 7.46 21.09
CA ASP A 290 3.96 7.21 22.54
C ASP A 290 3.29 5.86 22.81
N ILE A 291 3.92 4.79 22.34
CA ILE A 291 3.53 3.41 22.67
C ILE A 291 3.72 3.10 24.15
N ILE A 292 3.12 2.03 24.65
CA ILE A 292 3.32 1.59 26.04
C ILE A 292 4.84 1.42 26.32
N PRO A 293 5.37 1.96 27.43
CA PRO A 293 6.80 1.88 27.71
C PRO A 293 7.34 0.44 27.68
N ASN A 294 8.49 0.26 27.02
CA ASN A 294 9.18 -1.03 26.86
C ASN A 294 8.37 -2.11 26.11
N THR A 295 7.43 -1.72 25.24
CA THR A 295 6.71 -2.68 24.38
C THR A 295 7.18 -2.70 22.94
N GLY A 296 7.95 -1.71 22.47
CA GLY A 296 8.47 -1.72 21.10
C GLY A 296 9.50 -2.82 20.87
N TYR A 297 9.62 -3.26 19.61
CA TYR A 297 10.51 -4.36 19.24
C TYR A 297 11.96 -4.08 19.66
N ARG A 298 12.59 -5.02 20.37
CA ARG A 298 13.94 -4.86 20.97
C ARG A 298 14.08 -3.58 21.80
N ASN A 299 13.03 -3.22 22.54
CA ASN A 299 12.95 -2.03 23.40
C ASN A 299 13.18 -0.69 22.66
N LYS A 300 12.91 -0.65 21.35
CA LYS A 300 12.86 0.61 20.61
C LYS A 300 11.58 1.38 20.96
N SER A 301 11.61 2.70 20.83
CA SER A 301 10.43 3.54 20.94
C SER A 301 9.45 3.27 19.79
N GLY A 302 8.23 3.80 19.90
CA GLY A 302 7.34 3.92 18.75
C GLY A 302 7.93 4.83 17.66
N HIS A 303 7.19 4.97 16.56
CA HIS A 303 7.56 5.83 15.44
C HIS A 303 6.71 7.11 15.48
N PRO A 304 7.27 8.25 15.91
CA PRO A 304 6.54 9.51 15.92
C PRO A 304 6.27 9.97 14.48
N ASP A 305 5.00 10.06 14.12
CA ASP A 305 4.55 10.53 12.81
C ASP A 305 3.36 11.48 12.97
N VAL A 306 3.51 12.71 12.45
CA VAL A 306 2.47 13.74 12.50
C VAL A 306 1.58 13.74 11.25
N MET A 307 1.80 12.80 10.34
CA MET A 307 1.11 12.74 9.05
C MET A 307 -0.26 12.07 9.17
N ALA A 308 -1.30 12.80 8.77
CA ALA A 308 -2.56 12.21 8.36
C ALA A 308 -2.49 11.92 6.86
N TYR A 309 -2.16 10.67 6.52
CA TYR A 309 -1.86 10.24 5.15
C TYR A 309 -3.03 10.41 4.18
N ALA A 310 -4.26 10.39 4.68
CA ALA A 310 -5.45 10.67 3.89
C ALA A 310 -6.60 11.22 4.74
N GLN A 311 -7.52 11.93 4.07
CA GLN A 311 -8.83 12.17 4.63
C GLN A 311 -9.68 10.91 4.43
N ILE A 312 -10.07 10.29 5.55
CA ILE A 312 -10.90 9.09 5.54
C ILE A 312 -12.12 9.21 6.45
N ARG A 313 -13.14 8.40 6.18
CA ARG A 313 -14.14 7.99 7.17
C ARG A 313 -13.49 7.04 8.18
N PHE A 314 -13.80 7.20 9.46
CA PHE A 314 -13.30 6.28 10.49
C PHE A 314 -13.78 4.83 10.22
N PRO A 315 -12.95 3.79 10.39
CA PRO A 315 -13.26 2.43 9.91
C PRO A 315 -14.35 1.70 10.71
N LEU A 316 -14.73 2.17 11.90
CA LEU A 316 -15.92 1.70 12.61
C LEU A 316 -17.12 2.62 12.35
N GLU A 317 -18.29 2.01 12.16
CA GLU A 317 -19.52 2.74 11.85
C GLU A 317 -19.90 3.75 12.95
N LYS A 318 -19.73 3.37 14.22
CA LYS A 318 -20.23 4.14 15.37
C LYS A 318 -19.15 4.40 16.41
N ALA A 319 -19.14 5.63 16.94
CA ALA A 319 -18.49 5.97 18.19
C ALA A 319 -19.29 5.44 19.41
N PRO A 320 -18.67 5.21 20.58
CA PRO A 320 -17.23 5.35 20.83
C PRO A 320 -16.39 4.21 20.25
N ALA A 321 -15.12 4.52 19.96
CA ALA A 321 -14.09 3.57 19.55
C ALA A 321 -12.79 3.83 20.31
N PHE A 322 -11.93 2.82 20.39
CA PHE A 322 -10.72 2.83 21.22
C PHE A 322 -9.53 2.28 20.45
N VAL A 323 -8.54 3.13 20.18
CA VAL A 323 -7.25 2.72 19.61
C VAL A 323 -6.29 2.42 20.76
N ARG A 324 -5.97 1.13 20.94
CA ARG A 324 -5.13 0.62 22.02
C ARG A 324 -4.51 -0.73 21.69
N SER A 325 -3.34 -0.97 22.28
CA SER A 325 -2.62 -2.25 22.20
C SER A 325 -3.50 -3.46 22.48
N GLN A 326 -3.55 -4.40 21.54
CA GLN A 326 -4.11 -5.73 21.77
C GLN A 326 -3.23 -6.58 22.72
N SER A 327 -1.90 -6.49 22.59
CA SER A 327 -0.97 -7.42 23.26
C SER A 327 -0.50 -6.95 24.63
N TYR A 328 -0.41 -5.63 24.84
CA TYR A 328 0.21 -5.05 26.03
C TYR A 328 -0.75 -4.25 26.89
N GLY A 329 -2.06 -4.26 26.61
CA GLY A 329 -3.06 -3.51 27.37
C GLY A 329 -3.04 -3.77 28.88
N ARG A 330 -2.63 -4.96 29.34
CA ARG A 330 -2.47 -5.26 30.79
C ARG A 330 -1.31 -4.51 31.46
N ARG A 331 -0.33 -4.04 30.69
CA ARG A 331 0.81 -3.24 31.18
C ARG A 331 0.47 -1.76 31.29
N ASP A 332 -0.68 -1.36 30.74
CA ASP A 332 -1.22 -0.01 30.87
C ASP A 332 -1.92 0.11 32.23
N LYS A 333 -1.15 0.51 33.25
CA LYS A 333 -1.46 0.26 34.68
C LYS A 333 -2.76 0.89 35.20
N ASN A 334 -3.44 1.76 34.44
CA ASN A 334 -4.52 2.59 34.95
C ASN A 334 -5.73 2.77 34.01
N GLU A 335 -5.83 2.06 32.88
CA GLU A 335 -6.80 2.43 31.84
C GLU A 335 -7.53 1.21 31.25
N SER A 336 -8.87 1.23 31.26
CA SER A 336 -9.70 0.18 30.65
C SER A 336 -9.39 0.05 29.14
N PRO A 337 -9.47 -1.17 28.54
CA PRO A 337 -9.32 -1.34 27.09
C PRO A 337 -10.32 -0.52 26.26
N THR A 338 -11.37 -0.02 26.90
CA THR A 338 -12.40 0.87 26.34
C THR A 338 -12.41 2.24 27.03
N ALA A 339 -11.23 2.80 27.31
CA ALA A 339 -11.07 4.14 27.88
C ALA A 339 -10.17 5.07 27.04
N TYR A 340 -10.33 6.37 27.30
CA TYR A 340 -9.38 7.41 26.88
C TYR A 340 -8.31 7.64 27.95
N PRO A 341 -7.13 8.15 27.59
CA PRO A 341 -6.70 8.56 26.24
C PRO A 341 -6.46 7.37 25.29
N TRP A 342 -6.64 7.56 23.98
CA TRP A 342 -6.07 6.62 22.99
C TRP A 342 -4.56 6.58 23.09
N ARG A 343 -3.98 5.46 22.69
CA ARG A 343 -2.55 5.24 22.69
C ARG A 343 -2.13 4.49 21.43
N ASP A 344 -1.17 5.08 20.73
CA ASP A 344 -0.50 4.52 19.55
C ASP A 344 0.01 3.12 19.87
N ASN A 345 -0.21 2.16 18.97
CA ASN A 345 0.33 0.80 19.08
C ASN A 345 1.09 0.37 17.83
N PHE A 346 1.32 1.26 16.86
CA PHE A 346 2.24 1.05 15.76
C PHE A 346 3.68 0.88 16.29
N CYS A 347 4.45 -0.04 15.71
CA CYS A 347 5.78 -0.43 16.18
C CYS A 347 5.87 -1.16 17.54
N GLU A 348 4.75 -1.48 18.20
CA GLU A 348 4.78 -2.42 19.31
C GLU A 348 5.37 -3.76 18.87
N SER A 349 6.04 -4.46 19.79
CA SER A 349 6.79 -5.67 19.46
C SER A 349 5.86 -6.75 18.88
N ARG A 350 6.14 -7.09 17.62
CA ARG A 350 5.58 -8.19 16.85
C ARG A 350 6.66 -8.75 15.96
N SER A 351 6.43 -9.94 15.41
CA SER A 351 7.31 -10.60 14.45
C SER A 351 7.06 -10.19 12.99
N PHE A 352 6.52 -9.00 12.74
CA PHE A 352 6.28 -8.47 11.40
C PHE A 352 7.30 -7.41 11.04
N GLU A 353 7.78 -7.45 9.80
CA GLU A 353 8.66 -6.42 9.26
C GLU A 353 7.88 -5.14 8.99
N VAL A 354 8.40 -4.02 9.50
CA VAL A 354 7.84 -2.67 9.35
C VAL A 354 9.01 -1.69 9.21
N GLY A 355 9.27 -1.23 7.99
CA GLY A 355 10.48 -0.44 7.71
C GLY A 355 10.53 0.90 8.44
N GLN A 356 9.37 1.46 8.80
CA GLN A 356 9.26 2.72 9.55
C GLN A 356 9.64 2.58 11.04
N CYS A 357 9.59 1.37 11.59
CA CYS A 357 9.94 1.14 12.99
C CYS A 357 11.45 1.12 13.19
N GLY A 358 11.95 1.71 14.27
CA GLY A 358 13.39 1.81 14.53
C GLY A 358 14.13 0.47 14.68
N GLY A 359 13.39 -0.62 14.93
CA GLY A 359 13.91 -1.99 14.95
C GLY A 359 13.73 -2.78 13.65
N GLY A 360 13.11 -2.19 12.62
CA GLY A 360 12.70 -2.84 11.36
C GLY A 360 11.55 -3.84 11.50
N TYR A 361 11.10 -4.10 12.72
CA TYR A 361 9.99 -4.97 13.06
C TYR A 361 9.08 -4.28 14.06
N GLY A 362 7.81 -4.67 14.06
CA GLY A 362 6.80 -4.19 14.98
C GLY A 362 5.39 -4.42 14.45
N HIS A 363 4.43 -3.80 15.10
CA HIS A 363 3.04 -3.78 14.69
C HIS A 363 2.85 -2.90 13.44
N GLN A 364 2.22 -3.43 12.38
CA GLN A 364 2.11 -2.81 11.04
C GLN A 364 1.03 -1.72 10.95
N GLY A 365 0.16 -1.61 11.94
CA GLY A 365 -0.99 -0.73 11.94
C GLY A 365 -1.50 -0.45 13.34
N GLU A 366 -2.82 -0.29 13.46
CA GLU A 366 -3.50 0.08 14.69
C GLU A 366 -4.60 -0.91 15.04
N ASP A 367 -4.65 -1.30 16.32
CA ASP A 367 -5.73 -2.10 16.87
C ASP A 367 -6.88 -1.21 17.37
N ILE A 368 -8.08 -1.42 16.83
CA ILE A 368 -9.28 -0.62 17.10
C ILE A 368 -10.37 -1.49 17.73
N ARG A 369 -10.80 -1.10 18.93
CA ARG A 369 -11.92 -1.73 19.64
C ARG A 369 -13.18 -0.87 19.53
N ALA A 370 -14.32 -1.52 19.34
CA ALA A 370 -15.60 -0.88 19.55
C ALA A 370 -15.88 -0.74 21.06
N ALA A 371 -16.70 0.25 21.43
CA ALA A 371 -17.20 0.33 22.79
C ALA A 371 -17.99 -0.94 23.20
N GLU A 372 -17.87 -1.27 24.49
CA GLU A 372 -18.68 -2.30 25.11
C GLU A 372 -20.17 -1.96 24.98
N CYS A 373 -20.97 -3.01 24.76
CA CYS A 373 -22.40 -2.83 24.70
C CYS A 373 -22.96 -2.58 26.11
N PRO A 374 -23.87 -1.61 26.28
CA PRO A 374 -24.44 -1.30 27.58
C PRO A 374 -25.21 -2.53 28.11
N PRO A 375 -25.21 -2.76 29.43
CA PRO A 375 -26.05 -3.79 30.05
C PRO A 375 -27.52 -3.57 29.70
N PRO A 376 -28.33 -4.65 29.60
CA PRO A 376 -29.77 -4.51 29.41
C PRO A 376 -30.38 -3.63 30.53
N GLY A 377 -31.10 -2.57 30.16
CA GLY A 377 -31.82 -1.71 31.10
C GLY A 377 -31.15 -0.37 31.42
N GLU A 378 -29.92 -0.12 30.98
CA GLU A 378 -29.38 1.24 30.92
C GLU A 378 -29.95 1.96 29.69
N GLY A 379 -30.34 3.24 29.81
CA GLY A 379 -31.04 4.03 28.77
C GLY A 379 -30.26 4.31 27.47
N ARG A 380 -29.24 3.51 27.15
CA ARG A 380 -28.52 3.50 25.88
C ARG A 380 -29.10 2.40 24.97
N ALA A 381 -29.07 2.61 23.66
CA ALA A 381 -29.57 1.63 22.71
C ALA A 381 -28.84 0.27 22.89
N PRO A 382 -29.57 -0.87 22.99
CA PRO A 382 -28.95 -2.18 23.02
C PRO A 382 -28.06 -2.39 21.80
N CYS A 383 -26.91 -3.04 21.98
CA CYS A 383 -26.10 -3.48 20.84
C CYS A 383 -25.58 -4.91 21.04
N ASP A 384 -25.26 -5.55 19.92
CA ASP A 384 -24.58 -6.84 19.92
C ASP A 384 -23.07 -6.62 19.68
N PRO A 385 -22.19 -7.01 20.62
CA PRO A 385 -20.75 -6.87 20.47
C PRO A 385 -20.18 -7.66 19.29
N LYS A 386 -20.91 -8.66 18.76
CA LYS A 386 -20.53 -9.44 17.56
C LYS A 386 -20.99 -8.81 16.25
N GLN A 387 -21.79 -7.75 16.29
CA GLN A 387 -22.36 -7.09 15.11
C GLN A 387 -21.87 -5.65 14.94
N ARG A 388 -20.69 -5.33 15.50
CA ARG A 388 -20.09 -4.00 15.39
C ARG A 388 -19.56 -3.81 13.97
N ALA A 389 -20.26 -3.00 13.17
CA ALA A 389 -19.97 -2.83 11.75
C ALA A 389 -18.60 -2.17 11.49
N VAL A 390 -17.86 -2.76 10.56
CA VAL A 390 -16.65 -2.20 9.94
C VAL A 390 -17.06 -1.68 8.56
N VAL A 391 -16.66 -0.46 8.25
CA VAL A 391 -17.05 0.25 7.02
C VAL A 391 -15.86 0.61 6.16
N ALA A 392 -16.07 0.68 4.85
CA ALA A 392 -15.08 1.19 3.92
C ALA A 392 -14.76 2.65 4.25
N VAL A 393 -13.48 2.94 4.43
CA VAL A 393 -12.99 4.26 4.84
C VAL A 393 -13.08 5.31 3.74
N ARG A 394 -13.20 4.88 2.47
CA ARG A 394 -13.26 5.68 1.24
C ARG A 394 -13.90 4.87 0.12
N ASP A 395 -14.32 5.56 -0.94
CA ASP A 395 -14.57 4.94 -2.25
C ASP A 395 -13.29 4.26 -2.74
N ALA A 396 -13.35 2.96 -3.02
CA ALA A 396 -12.16 2.18 -3.34
C ALA A 396 -12.52 0.88 -4.08
N ILE A 397 -11.50 0.28 -4.69
CA ILE A 397 -11.60 -1.10 -5.19
C ILE A 397 -11.11 -2.08 -4.12
N VAL A 398 -11.81 -3.20 -3.99
CA VAL A 398 -11.44 -4.30 -3.10
C VAL A 398 -10.37 -5.17 -3.76
N ILE A 399 -9.31 -5.42 -3.02
CA ILE A 399 -8.23 -6.38 -3.29
C ILE A 399 -8.29 -7.43 -2.19
N ARG A 400 -8.88 -8.57 -2.53
CA ARG A 400 -9.04 -9.74 -1.67
C ARG A 400 -9.40 -10.97 -2.51
N ALA A 401 -8.53 -11.97 -2.55
CA ALA A 401 -8.91 -13.30 -3.03
C ALA A 401 -9.82 -13.99 -2.00
N SER A 402 -10.61 -14.98 -2.43
CA SER A 402 -11.59 -15.65 -1.54
C SER A 402 -10.95 -16.36 -0.34
N LYS A 403 -9.67 -16.71 -0.43
CA LYS A 403 -8.92 -17.37 0.65
C LYS A 403 -8.16 -16.38 1.54
N ASP A 404 -8.16 -15.10 1.21
CA ASP A 404 -7.45 -14.10 2.00
C ASP A 404 -8.26 -13.72 3.24
N GLN A 405 -7.56 -13.58 4.36
CA GLN A 405 -8.16 -13.19 5.64
C GLN A 405 -8.34 -11.68 5.76
N ALA A 406 -7.48 -10.92 5.10
CA ALA A 406 -7.51 -9.47 5.11
C ALA A 406 -8.25 -8.94 3.87
N ALA A 407 -8.96 -7.83 4.02
CA ALA A 407 -9.45 -7.05 2.90
C ALA A 407 -8.56 -5.83 2.71
N THR A 408 -8.06 -5.60 1.50
CA THR A 408 -7.35 -4.36 1.16
C THR A 408 -8.24 -3.50 0.26
N LEU A 409 -8.35 -2.22 0.59
CA LEU A 409 -8.99 -1.23 -0.26
C LEU A 409 -7.91 -0.37 -0.92
N GLU A 410 -7.91 -0.30 -2.26
CA GLU A 410 -6.98 0.55 -3.01
C GLU A 410 -7.69 1.79 -3.54
N ILE A 411 -7.09 2.94 -3.23
CA ILE A 411 -7.46 4.24 -3.79
C ILE A 411 -6.44 4.57 -4.88
N ASN A 412 -6.94 4.85 -6.08
CA ASN A 412 -6.15 5.23 -7.22
C ASN A 412 -6.81 6.44 -7.89
N SER A 413 -6.41 7.64 -7.47
CA SER A 413 -7.00 8.92 -7.88
C SER A 413 -5.95 9.85 -8.51
N ARG A 414 -6.30 11.09 -8.85
CA ARG A 414 -5.31 12.06 -9.37
C ARG A 414 -4.37 12.59 -8.29
N THR A 415 -4.68 12.39 -7.01
CA THR A 415 -3.99 12.99 -5.87
C THR A 415 -3.60 11.97 -4.80
N GLU A 416 -4.01 10.71 -4.93
CA GLU A 416 -3.74 9.66 -3.96
C GLU A 416 -3.51 8.32 -4.69
N HIS A 417 -2.51 7.55 -4.25
CA HIS A 417 -2.34 6.14 -4.63
C HIS A 417 -1.93 5.34 -3.39
N MET A 418 -2.91 4.80 -2.66
CA MET A 418 -2.72 4.25 -1.32
C MET A 418 -3.64 3.07 -1.04
N ARG A 419 -3.31 2.30 0.00
CA ARG A 419 -4.07 1.12 0.42
C ARG A 419 -4.42 1.17 1.90
N PHE A 420 -5.59 0.64 2.23
CA PHE A 420 -6.04 0.39 3.59
C PHE A 420 -6.30 -1.09 3.77
N ARG A 421 -5.68 -1.73 4.77
CA ARG A 421 -5.89 -3.14 5.05
C ARG A 421 -6.72 -3.31 6.32
N TYR A 422 -7.71 -4.19 6.26
CA TYR A 422 -8.61 -4.54 7.35
C TYR A 422 -8.41 -6.00 7.69
N MET A 423 -8.14 -6.28 8.96
CA MET A 423 -7.85 -7.62 9.45
C MET A 423 -8.79 -8.03 10.60
N HIS A 424 -8.77 -9.32 10.90
CA HIS A 424 -9.55 -10.00 11.95
C HIS A 424 -11.07 -10.06 11.77
N MET A 425 -11.58 -9.53 10.65
CA MET A 425 -12.93 -9.80 10.17
C MET A 425 -13.08 -11.27 9.76
N ASN A 426 -14.31 -11.80 9.76
CA ASN A 426 -14.56 -13.18 9.36
C ASN A 426 -14.52 -13.34 7.82
N PRO A 427 -13.58 -14.11 7.25
CA PRO A 427 -13.43 -14.23 5.80
C PRO A 427 -14.58 -14.98 5.12
N GLN A 428 -15.23 -15.91 5.80
CA GLN A 428 -16.41 -16.60 5.27
C GLN A 428 -17.59 -15.62 5.09
N VAL A 429 -17.79 -14.73 6.06
CA VAL A 429 -18.81 -13.66 5.97
C VAL A 429 -18.45 -12.68 4.86
N MET A 430 -17.20 -12.23 4.79
CA MET A 430 -16.74 -11.34 3.70
C MET A 430 -16.93 -11.96 2.31
N ASN A 431 -16.70 -13.27 2.17
CA ASN A 431 -16.96 -14.01 0.92
C ASN A 431 -18.46 -14.00 0.58
N ALA A 432 -19.32 -14.30 1.55
CA ALA A 432 -20.77 -14.30 1.37
C ALA A 432 -21.31 -12.91 1.00
N ASP A 433 -20.72 -11.87 1.56
CA ASP A 433 -21.05 -10.46 1.26
C ASP A 433 -20.42 -9.97 -0.06
N GLY A 434 -19.61 -10.78 -0.74
CA GLY A 434 -18.97 -10.43 -2.01
C GLY A 434 -17.83 -9.42 -1.89
N VAL A 435 -17.16 -9.33 -0.74
CA VAL A 435 -15.97 -8.49 -0.54
C VAL A 435 -14.76 -9.20 -1.15
N LEU A 436 -14.66 -9.16 -2.47
CA LEU A 436 -13.70 -9.89 -3.30
C LEU A 436 -13.06 -8.96 -4.36
N ASN A 437 -11.96 -9.42 -4.95
CA ASN A 437 -11.21 -8.73 -6.01
C ASN A 437 -12.12 -8.04 -7.04
N GLY A 438 -11.88 -6.76 -7.26
CA GLY A 438 -12.52 -5.98 -8.32
C GLY A 438 -13.85 -5.33 -7.92
N ARG A 439 -14.44 -5.68 -6.77
CA ARG A 439 -15.63 -4.98 -6.26
C ARG A 439 -15.27 -3.54 -5.93
N ILE A 440 -16.09 -2.60 -6.38
CA ILE A 440 -16.05 -1.20 -5.95
C ILE A 440 -16.94 -1.07 -4.71
N VAL A 441 -16.42 -0.44 -3.66
CA VAL A 441 -17.17 -0.07 -2.45
C VAL A 441 -17.22 1.44 -2.32
N THR A 442 -18.24 1.92 -1.63
CA THR A 442 -18.45 3.36 -1.34
C THR A 442 -18.03 3.71 0.09
N GLU A 443 -17.58 4.94 0.32
CA GLU A 443 -17.26 5.43 1.67
C GLU A 443 -18.44 5.22 2.63
N GLY A 444 -18.19 4.56 3.76
CA GLY A 444 -19.20 4.24 4.77
C GLY A 444 -19.97 2.94 4.53
N GLU A 445 -19.77 2.26 3.39
CA GLU A 445 -20.38 0.96 3.12
C GLU A 445 -19.87 -0.11 4.10
N LYS A 446 -20.77 -0.91 4.67
CA LYS A 446 -20.37 -2.03 5.54
C LYS A 446 -19.65 -3.10 4.73
N ILE A 447 -18.40 -3.38 5.10
CA ILE A 447 -17.56 -4.42 4.47
C ILE A 447 -17.25 -5.58 5.42
N GLY A 448 -17.74 -5.51 6.65
CA GLY A 448 -17.64 -6.60 7.61
C GLY A 448 -18.05 -6.18 9.01
N VAL A 449 -17.56 -6.94 10.00
CA VAL A 449 -17.80 -6.70 11.43
C VAL A 449 -16.51 -6.94 12.22
N VAL A 450 -16.38 -6.23 13.34
CA VAL A 450 -15.32 -6.49 14.31
C VAL A 450 -15.45 -7.95 14.77
N SER A 451 -14.34 -8.67 14.74
CA SER A 451 -14.27 -10.10 14.99
C SER A 451 -12.93 -10.44 15.64
N ASN A 452 -12.65 -11.72 15.81
CA ASN A 452 -11.45 -12.26 16.43
C ASN A 452 -10.82 -13.37 15.57
N TYR A 453 -10.96 -13.24 14.25
CA TYR A 453 -10.44 -14.24 13.32
C TYR A 453 -8.94 -14.06 13.12
N LEU A 454 -8.20 -15.15 13.27
CA LEU A 454 -6.79 -15.22 12.91
C LEU A 454 -6.48 -16.68 12.61
N ASP A 455 -6.30 -17.01 11.33
CA ASP A 455 -6.20 -18.38 10.80
C ASP A 455 -7.45 -19.24 10.99
N HIS A 456 -8.03 -19.23 12.18
CA HIS A 456 -9.28 -19.84 12.58
C HIS A 456 -10.12 -18.85 13.41
N PRO A 457 -11.43 -19.13 13.63
CA PRO A 457 -12.25 -18.36 14.57
C PRO A 457 -11.63 -18.34 15.97
N ALA A 458 -11.68 -17.19 16.65
CA ALA A 458 -11.06 -16.98 17.97
C ALA A 458 -9.54 -17.20 18.04
N GLY A 459 -8.83 -17.04 16.92
CA GLY A 459 -7.35 -17.04 16.92
C GLY A 459 -6.74 -15.79 17.57
N THR A 460 -7.50 -14.70 17.70
CA THR A 460 -7.04 -13.46 18.38
C THR A 460 -8.13 -12.88 19.31
N SER A 461 -7.96 -11.65 19.78
CA SER A 461 -8.97 -10.93 20.59
C SER A 461 -10.01 -10.24 19.69
N MET A 462 -11.16 -9.83 20.24
CA MET A 462 -12.16 -9.06 19.47
C MET A 462 -11.67 -7.63 19.21
N HIS A 463 -11.27 -7.34 17.97
CA HIS A 463 -10.82 -6.02 17.51
C HIS A 463 -10.78 -5.97 15.97
N LEU A 464 -10.69 -4.76 15.42
CA LEU A 464 -10.28 -4.53 14.04
C LEU A 464 -8.79 -4.17 14.06
N HIS A 465 -7.98 -4.84 13.27
CA HIS A 465 -6.63 -4.37 12.96
C HIS A 465 -6.66 -3.63 11.62
N PHE A 466 -6.11 -2.41 11.61
CA PHE A 466 -6.23 -1.47 10.49
C PHE A 466 -4.87 -0.91 10.10
N ASP A 467 -4.49 -1.09 8.83
CA ASP A 467 -3.21 -0.63 8.31
C ASP A 467 -3.37 0.41 7.19
N VAL A 468 -2.30 1.18 6.98
CA VAL A 468 -2.16 2.10 5.84
C VAL A 468 -0.88 1.77 5.08
N GLN A 469 -0.96 1.69 3.75
CA GLN A 469 0.21 1.70 2.88
C GLN A 469 0.18 2.84 1.89
N VAL A 470 1.35 3.40 1.64
CA VAL A 470 1.58 4.40 0.61
C VAL A 470 2.56 3.90 -0.44
N PHE A 471 2.38 4.31 -1.69
CA PHE A 471 3.29 3.92 -2.76
C PHE A 471 4.49 4.87 -2.86
N THR A 472 5.69 4.32 -2.76
CA THR A 472 6.96 5.05 -2.94
C THR A 472 7.75 4.45 -4.10
N ARG A 473 8.98 4.96 -4.35
CA ARG A 473 9.90 4.35 -5.34
C ARG A 473 10.26 2.90 -5.02
N ASP A 474 10.06 2.45 -3.78
CA ASP A 474 10.37 1.10 -3.32
C ASP A 474 9.11 0.23 -3.12
N GLY A 475 7.96 0.74 -3.54
CA GLY A 475 6.68 0.04 -3.57
C GLY A 475 5.77 0.47 -2.43
N TRP A 476 4.86 -0.42 -2.06
CA TRP A 476 3.93 -0.21 -0.94
C TRP A 476 4.68 -0.27 0.40
N ILE A 477 4.65 0.82 1.16
CA ILE A 477 5.32 0.93 2.47
C ILE A 477 4.27 1.09 3.56
N TRP A 478 4.38 0.32 4.64
CA TRP A 478 3.57 0.51 5.85
C TRP A 478 3.91 1.83 6.53
N VAL A 479 2.88 2.61 6.87
CA VAL A 479 3.01 3.89 7.61
C VAL A 479 2.03 3.91 8.78
N SER A 480 2.29 4.74 9.79
CA SER A 480 1.43 4.78 10.98
C SER A 480 0.02 5.28 10.61
N PRO A 481 -1.05 4.50 10.90
CA PRO A 481 -2.43 4.95 10.75
C PRO A 481 -2.84 5.96 11.83
N TYR A 482 -2.08 6.09 12.92
CA TYR A 482 -2.57 6.65 14.17
C TYR A 482 -3.12 8.07 14.04
N VAL A 483 -2.35 9.00 13.49
CA VAL A 483 -2.81 10.39 13.28
C VAL A 483 -3.95 10.49 12.26
N THR A 484 -3.94 9.63 11.23
CA THR A 484 -5.04 9.51 10.27
C THR A 484 -6.34 9.10 10.98
N LEU A 485 -6.27 8.15 11.92
CA LEU A 485 -7.40 7.67 12.71
C LEU A 485 -7.89 8.72 13.71
N VAL A 486 -6.99 9.44 14.40
CA VAL A 486 -7.38 10.55 15.28
C VAL A 486 -8.16 11.60 14.48
N SER A 487 -7.60 12.06 13.37
CA SER A 487 -8.24 13.05 12.48
C SER A 487 -9.62 12.57 11.98
N ALA A 488 -9.74 11.30 11.59
CA ALA A 488 -11.00 10.70 11.15
C ALA A 488 -12.03 10.57 12.28
N TYR A 489 -11.59 10.25 13.49
CA TYR A 489 -12.46 10.15 14.65
C TYR A 489 -12.99 11.52 15.09
N GLU A 490 -12.16 12.56 15.06
CA GLU A 490 -12.59 13.94 15.32
C GLU A 490 -13.71 14.38 14.38
N ARG A 491 -13.59 14.06 13.08
CA ARG A 491 -14.66 14.30 12.10
C ARG A 491 -15.92 13.49 12.41
N LEU A 492 -15.77 12.22 12.81
CA LEU A 492 -16.88 11.35 13.19
C LEU A 492 -17.67 11.92 14.38
N ILE A 493 -16.99 12.38 15.43
CA ILE A 493 -17.62 12.93 16.64
C ILE A 493 -17.90 14.44 16.53
N ARG A 494 -17.48 15.08 15.42
CA ARG A 494 -17.59 16.53 15.16
C ARG A 494 -16.93 17.41 16.23
N ALA A 495 -15.87 16.91 16.85
CA ALA A 495 -15.16 17.61 17.92
C ALA A 495 -13.68 17.19 17.96
N ARG A 496 -12.80 18.14 18.25
CA ARG A 496 -11.34 17.97 18.37
C ARG A 496 -11.00 17.28 19.68
N GLY A 497 -10.17 16.25 19.63
CA GLY A 497 -9.62 15.61 20.80
C GLY A 497 -8.60 16.48 21.52
N ARG A 498 -8.28 16.10 22.76
CA ARG A 498 -7.18 16.71 23.52
C ARG A 498 -5.98 15.76 23.53
N GLU A 499 -4.86 16.21 22.96
CA GLU A 499 -3.59 15.52 23.16
C GLU A 499 -3.16 15.62 24.63
N VAL A 500 -2.85 14.48 25.24
CA VAL A 500 -2.33 14.37 26.61
C VAL A 500 -0.87 13.95 26.47
N GLY A 501 0.05 14.74 27.03
CA GLY A 501 1.50 14.56 26.87
C GLY A 501 2.03 13.14 27.15
N PRO A 502 3.26 12.84 26.71
CA PRO A 502 3.80 11.49 26.75
C PRO A 502 3.89 10.95 28.17
N GLU A 503 3.74 9.64 28.33
CA GLU A 503 4.01 9.00 29.63
C GLU A 503 5.51 8.91 29.87
N ILE A 504 6.02 9.72 30.80
CA ILE A 504 7.40 9.62 31.24
C ILE A 504 7.53 8.35 32.07
N ALA A 505 8.34 7.39 31.62
CA ALA A 505 8.70 6.23 32.41
C ALA A 505 9.26 6.70 33.77
N GLY A 506 8.55 6.42 34.86
CA GLY A 506 9.02 6.71 36.21
C GLY A 506 10.43 6.14 36.42
N GLY A 507 11.26 6.88 37.18
CA GLY A 507 12.68 6.59 37.39
C GLY A 507 12.99 5.15 37.83
N PRO A 508 14.28 4.75 37.79
CA PRO A 508 14.68 3.34 37.83
C PRO A 508 14.18 2.66 39.10
N GLN A 509 13.22 1.75 38.96
CA GLN A 509 12.91 0.79 40.01
C GLN A 509 13.90 -0.39 39.93
N PRO A 510 14.28 -0.98 41.09
CA PRO A 510 15.33 -1.98 41.14
C PRO A 510 14.94 -3.19 40.31
N VAL A 511 15.85 -3.63 39.45
CA VAL A 511 15.71 -4.84 38.63
C VAL A 511 15.64 -6.05 39.57
N ALA A 512 14.43 -6.52 39.87
CA ALA A 512 14.25 -7.89 40.32
C ALA A 512 14.37 -8.78 39.09
N HIS A 513 15.46 -9.56 39.04
CA HIS A 513 15.70 -10.56 38.00
C HIS A 513 14.57 -11.59 37.99
N ALA A 514 13.59 -11.41 37.10
CA ALA A 514 12.76 -12.50 36.61
C ALA A 514 13.34 -12.93 35.26
N LEU A 515 13.79 -14.18 35.21
CA LEU A 515 14.29 -14.83 34.00
C LEU A 515 13.20 -14.80 32.90
N PRO A 516 13.58 -14.63 31.63
CA PRO A 516 12.62 -14.63 30.53
C PRO A 516 12.05 -16.05 30.36
N GLU A 517 10.73 -16.20 30.53
CA GLU A 517 10.04 -17.33 29.91
C GLU A 517 9.98 -17.06 28.41
N ASP A 518 10.62 -17.95 27.65
CA ASP A 518 10.62 -17.99 26.20
C ASP A 518 9.18 -18.00 25.65
N VAL A 519 8.74 -16.86 25.12
CA VAL A 519 7.65 -16.84 24.12
C VAL A 519 8.30 -16.70 22.74
N ILE A 520 9.04 -17.73 22.33
CA ILE A 520 9.29 -18.00 20.91
C ILE A 520 8.20 -18.98 20.48
N LYS A 521 7.04 -18.44 20.10
CA LYS A 521 6.22 -19.05 19.06
C LYS A 521 6.18 -18.07 17.90
N PRO A 522 6.79 -18.41 16.74
CA PRO A 522 6.70 -17.57 15.56
C PRO A 522 5.31 -17.74 14.94
N ASP A 523 4.36 -16.87 15.28
CA ASP A 523 3.18 -16.69 14.43
C ASP A 523 3.62 -15.88 13.20
N GLN A 524 3.90 -16.63 12.13
CA GLN A 524 4.48 -16.14 10.88
C GLN A 524 3.49 -16.26 9.71
N ARG A 525 2.19 -16.10 9.95
CA ARG A 525 1.17 -16.33 8.90
C ARG A 525 -0.01 -15.35 8.86
N GLU A 526 0.09 -14.18 9.47
CA GLU A 526 -0.87 -13.11 9.17
C GLU A 526 -0.54 -12.46 7.82
N GLY A 527 -1.35 -12.78 6.80
CA GLY A 527 -1.26 -12.16 5.48
C GLY A 527 -1.04 -13.10 4.30
N SER A 528 -1.21 -14.41 4.48
CA SER A 528 -1.31 -15.35 3.33
C SER A 528 -2.53 -16.25 3.50
N SER A 529 -3.24 -16.49 2.39
CA SER A 529 -4.38 -17.41 2.34
C SER A 529 -4.06 -18.79 2.96
N SER A 530 -4.72 -19.12 4.08
CA SER A 530 -4.61 -20.41 4.76
C SER A 530 -5.60 -21.42 4.13
N GLU A 531 -5.10 -22.56 3.65
CA GLU A 531 -5.13 -23.87 4.34
C GLU A 531 -6.51 -24.55 4.32
N GLU A 532 -6.66 -25.56 3.47
CA GLU A 532 -7.54 -26.70 3.71
C GLU A 532 -6.67 -27.97 3.64
N ASN A 533 -6.77 -28.77 4.72
CA ASN A 533 -6.26 -30.12 4.98
C ASN A 533 -5.08 -30.66 4.17
#